data_AF-A0AAU9JHP3-F1
#
_entry.id   AF-A0AAU9JHP3-F1
#
_cell.length_a   1.000
_cell.length_b   1.000
_cell.length_c   1.000
_cell.angle_alpha   90.00
_cell.angle_beta   90.00
_cell.angle_gamma   90.00
#
_symmetry.space_group_name_H-M   'P 1'
#
loop_
_entity.id
_entity.type
_entity.pdbx_description
1 polymer ?
#
loop_
_entity_poly.entity_id
_entity_poly.type
_entity_poly.pdbx_seq_one_letter_code
_entity_poly.pdbx_strand_id
1 'polypeptide(L)' 'MDILYKPPMNQEVECKMLEKNYVTCLHEKSVKDVDVPMKCNVERVLWFNVDCPTRYERFTTPEGLKSVYADWQKGIYEEA' A
#
# COMPACT_ATOMS: atom_id res chain seq x y z
N MET A 1 8.51 -16.56 -19.82
CA MET A 1 7.11 -16.79 -19.42
C MET A 1 6.39 -15.48 -19.67
N ASP A 2 5.49 -15.44 -20.64
CA ASP A 2 4.55 -14.33 -20.75
C ASP A 2 3.64 -14.43 -19.53
N ILE A 3 3.87 -13.55 -18.56
CA ILE A 3 2.98 -13.38 -17.42
C ILE A 3 1.67 -12.92 -18.05
N LEU A 4 0.67 -13.80 -18.11
CA LEU A 4 -0.72 -13.47 -18.38
C LEU A 4 -1.14 -12.48 -17.28
N TYR A 5 -0.87 -11.21 -17.52
CA TYR A 5 -1.26 -10.14 -16.62
C TYR A 5 -2.79 -10.14 -16.61
N LYS A 6 -3.37 -10.59 -15.50
CA LYS A 6 -4.80 -10.37 -15.30
C LYS A 6 -5.04 -8.87 -15.30
N PRO A 7 -6.10 -8.38 -15.96
CA PRO A 7 -6.46 -6.99 -15.86
C PRO A 7 -6.72 -6.63 -14.39
N PRO A 8 -6.45 -5.38 -13.97
CA PRO A 8 -6.62 -4.97 -12.59
C PRO A 8 -8.04 -5.22 -12.10
N MET A 9 -8.19 -6.02 -11.06
CA MET A 9 -9.52 -6.43 -10.58
C MET A 9 -10.20 -5.32 -9.75
N ASN A 10 -9.42 -4.39 -9.17
CA ASN A 10 -9.89 -3.28 -8.34
C ASN A 10 -10.95 -3.69 -7.29
N GLN A 11 -10.85 -4.91 -6.75
CA GLN A 11 -11.82 -5.39 -5.76
C GLN A 11 -11.65 -4.61 -4.46
N GLU A 12 -12.74 -4.03 -3.95
CA GLU A 12 -12.65 -3.08 -2.84
C GLU A 12 -11.98 -3.66 -1.59
N VAL A 13 -12.35 -4.87 -1.20
CA VAL A 13 -11.83 -5.55 0.00
C VAL A 13 -10.34 -5.86 -0.15
N GLU A 14 -9.96 -6.43 -1.29
CA GLU A 14 -8.57 -6.75 -1.60
C GLU A 14 -7.72 -5.48 -1.67
N CYS A 15 -8.21 -4.45 -2.35
CA CYS A 15 -7.49 -3.20 -2.51
C CYS A 15 -7.32 -2.44 -1.20
N LYS A 16 -8.29 -2.49 -0.27
CA LYS A 16 -8.12 -1.95 1.09
C LYS A 16 -7.03 -2.70 1.85
N MET A 17 -7.02 -4.03 1.75
CA MET A 17 -5.99 -4.87 2.40
C MET A 17 -4.59 -4.60 1.82
N LEU A 18 -4.47 -4.53 0.50
CA LEU A 18 -3.22 -4.24 -0.19
C LEU A 18 -2.73 -2.82 0.09
N GLU A 19 -3.63 -1.83 0.11
CA GLU A 19 -3.31 -0.45 0.48
C GLU A 19 -2.80 -0.35 1.93
N LYS A 20 -3.48 -1.03 2.88
CA LYS A 20 -3.02 -1.13 4.28
C LYS A 20 -1.63 -1.72 4.36
N ASN A 21 -1.38 -2.85 3.69
CA ASN A 21 -0.06 -3.46 3.63
C ASN A 21 1.01 -2.51 3.04
N TYR A 22 0.66 -1.79 1.98
CA TYR A 22 1.55 -0.83 1.32
C TYR A 22 1.95 0.32 2.26
N VAL A 23 0.98 0.95 2.92
CA VAL A 23 1.22 2.04 3.88
C VAL A 23 2.02 1.55 5.09
N THR A 24 1.71 0.36 5.62
CA THR A 24 2.48 -0.25 6.71
C THR A 24 3.93 -0.49 6.29
N CYS A 25 4.18 -1.02 5.08
CA CYS A 25 5.54 -1.21 4.57
C CYS A 25 6.31 0.10 4.46
N LEU A 26 5.69 1.14 3.91
CA LEU A 26 6.33 2.46 3.79
C LEU A 26 6.66 3.05 5.15
N HIS A 27 5.73 2.97 6.09
CA HIS A 27 5.94 3.48 7.45
C HIS A 27 7.06 2.71 8.16
N GLU A 28 6.98 1.37 8.19
CA GLU A 28 8.02 0.56 8.82
C GLU A 28 9.38 0.83 8.19
N LYS A 29 9.45 0.97 6.86
CA LYS A 29 10.70 1.34 6.19
C LYS A 29 11.21 2.73 6.58
N SER A 30 10.32 3.70 6.79
CA SER A 30 10.71 5.04 7.25
C SER A 30 11.21 5.08 8.70
N VAL A 31 10.81 4.12 9.53
CA VAL A 31 11.26 3.98 10.93
C VAL A 31 12.50 3.08 11.06
N LYS A 32 12.69 2.13 10.12
CA LYS A 32 13.68 1.04 10.14
C LYS A 32 15.13 1.41 9.79
N ASP A 33 15.57 2.63 10.04
CA ASP A 33 17.01 2.86 10.20
C ASP A 33 17.57 2.13 11.46
N VAL A 34 16.71 1.52 12.29
CA VAL A 34 17.10 0.79 13.51
C VAL A 34 16.24 -0.48 13.71
N ASP A 35 16.79 -1.67 13.46
CA ASP A 35 16.49 -3.02 14.02
C ASP A 35 15.02 -3.49 14.32
N VAL A 36 13.96 -2.90 13.76
CA VAL A 36 12.59 -3.41 13.96
C VAL A 36 12.29 -4.55 12.97
N PRO A 37 11.63 -5.67 13.34
CA PRO A 37 11.13 -6.68 12.40
C PRO A 37 9.96 -6.15 11.56
N MET A 38 9.92 -6.51 10.27
CA MET A 38 8.92 -5.99 9.30
C MET A 38 7.63 -6.80 9.46
N LYS A 39 6.50 -6.17 9.74
CA LYS A 39 5.20 -6.87 9.85
C LYS A 39 4.46 -6.90 8.51
N CYS A 40 4.82 -6.01 7.59
CA CYS A 40 4.21 -6.00 6.26
C CYS A 40 4.79 -7.10 5.34
N ASN A 41 4.02 -7.52 4.33
CA ASN A 41 4.51 -8.43 3.29
C ASN A 41 4.96 -7.61 2.06
N VAL A 42 6.27 -7.64 1.77
CA VAL A 42 6.88 -6.87 0.66
C VAL A 42 6.37 -7.33 -0.71
N GLU A 43 6.06 -8.61 -0.90
CA GLU A 43 5.56 -9.12 -2.19
C GLU A 43 4.20 -8.49 -2.53
N ARG A 44 3.38 -8.20 -1.52
CA ARG A 44 2.07 -7.54 -1.68
C ARG A 44 2.16 -6.08 -2.12
N VAL A 45 3.33 -5.46 -2.04
CA VAL A 45 3.56 -4.13 -2.64
C VAL A 45 3.41 -4.18 -4.16
N LEU A 46 3.96 -5.23 -4.80
CA LEU A 46 3.84 -5.40 -6.25
C LEU A 46 2.38 -5.65 -6.64
N TRP A 47 1.66 -6.47 -5.86
CA TRP A 47 0.24 -6.75 -6.07
C TRP A 47 -0.63 -5.49 -5.99
N PHE A 48 -0.36 -4.58 -5.05
CA PHE A 48 -1.11 -3.32 -4.96
C PHE A 48 -1.03 -2.47 -6.23
N ASN A 49 0.16 -2.40 -6.85
CA ASN A 49 0.40 -1.59 -8.04
C ASN A 49 -0.33 -2.14 -9.28
N VAL A 50 -0.53 -3.46 -9.33
CA VAL A 50 -1.07 -4.16 -10.51
C VAL A 50 -2.56 -4.41 -10.39
N ASP A 51 -3.05 -4.74 -9.20
CA ASP A 51 -4.45 -5.12 -8.99
C ASP A 51 -5.35 -3.92 -8.65
N CYS A 52 -4.75 -2.84 -8.12
CA CYS A 52 -5.48 -1.69 -7.55
C CYS A 52 -4.98 -0.33 -8.07
N PRO A 53 -4.81 -0.13 -9.39
CA PRO A 53 -4.19 1.07 -9.97
C PRO A 53 -4.92 2.37 -9.58
N THR A 54 -6.25 2.35 -9.44
CA THR A 54 -7.02 3.54 -9.06
C THR A 54 -6.73 3.99 -7.62
N ARG A 55 -6.42 3.05 -6.72
CA ARG A 55 -5.99 3.39 -5.36
C ARG A 55 -4.52 3.78 -5.33
N TYR A 56 -3.70 3.07 -6.09
CA TYR A 56 -2.28 3.34 -6.21
C TYR A 56 -1.97 4.73 -6.78
N GLU A 57 -2.81 5.25 -7.68
CA GLU A 57 -2.63 6.57 -8.30
C GLU A 57 -2.39 7.69 -7.28
N ARG A 58 -3.03 7.62 -6.10
CA ARG A 58 -2.86 8.60 -5.01
C ARG A 58 -1.43 8.63 -4.44
N PHE A 59 -0.66 7.57 -4.62
CA PHE A 59 0.73 7.49 -4.19
C PHE A 59 1.71 8.01 -5.24
N THR A 60 1.23 8.42 -6.41
CA THR A 60 2.06 8.93 -7.52
C THR A 60 2.16 10.45 -7.56
N THR A 61 1.33 11.16 -6.78
CA THR A 61 1.30 12.63 -6.73
C THR A 61 1.69 13.17 -5.35
N PRO A 62 2.34 14.35 -5.26
CA PRO A 62 2.67 14.97 -3.98
C PRO A 62 1.43 15.25 -3.10
N GLU A 63 0.33 15.67 -3.71
CA GLU A 63 -0.93 15.97 -3.01
C GLU A 63 -1.56 14.70 -2.44
N GLY A 64 -1.56 13.62 -3.23
CA GLY A 64 -2.09 12.34 -2.78
C GLY A 64 -1.26 11.73 -1.65
N LEU A 65 0.08 11.82 -1.72
CA LEU A 65 0.95 11.39 -0.63
C LEU A 65 0.69 12.17 0.67
N LYS A 66 0.48 13.50 0.59
CA LYS A 66 0.10 14.32 1.76
C LYS A 66 -1.23 13.87 2.36
N SER A 67 -2.22 13.57 1.52
CA SER A 67 -3.53 13.07 1.98
C SER A 67 -3.39 11.74 2.70
N VAL A 68 -2.68 10.78 2.11
CA VAL A 68 -2.47 9.45 2.72
C VAL A 68 -1.71 9.55 4.03
N TYR A 69 -0.70 10.42 4.11
CA TYR A 69 0.02 10.65 5.36
C TYR A 69 -0.90 11.19 6.46
N ALA A 70 -1.78 12.14 6.14
CA ALA A 70 -2.77 12.65 7.08
C ALA A 70 -3.78 11.58 7.51
N ASP A 71 -4.20 10.71 6.59
CA ASP A 71 -5.11 9.59 6.87
C ASP A 71 -4.46 8.52 7.75
N TRP A 72 -3.17 8.26 7.52
CA TRP A 72 -2.37 7.40 8.38
C TRP A 72 -2.24 7.96 9.80
N GLN A 73 -1.97 9.26 9.97
CA GLN A 73 -1.91 9.91 11.28
C GLN A 73 -3.23 9.83 12.06
N LYS A 74 -4.37 9.66 11.37
CA LYS A 74 -5.69 9.46 11.99
C LYS A 74 -5.97 8.00 12.35
N GLY A 75 -5.05 7.06 12.08
CA GLY A 75 -5.21 5.65 12.38
C GLY A 75 -6.11 4.89 11.40
N ILE A 76 -6.43 5.45 10.22
CA ILE A 76 -7.36 4.84 9.25
C ILE A 76 -6.91 3.45 8.77
N TYR A 77 -5.61 3.19 8.81
CA TYR A 77 -5.02 1.91 8.42
C TYR A 77 -4.79 0.96 9.60
N GLU A 78 -5.03 1.36 10.84
CA GLU A 78 -4.80 0.53 12.04
C GLU A 78 -6.03 -0.31 12.42
N GLU A 79 -7.24 0.20 12.16
CA GLU A 79 -8.49 -0.52 12.44
C GLU A 79 -8.67 -1.73 11.50
N ALA A 80 -9.22 -2.81 12.06
CA ALA A 80 -9.40 -4.12 11.43
C ALA A 80 -10.84 -4.30 10.92
#